data_AF-A0A074KEF2-F1
#
_entry.id   AF-A0A074KEF2-F1
#
_cell.length_a   1.000
_cell.length_b   1.000
_cell.length_c   1.000
_cell.angle_alpha   90.00
_cell.angle_beta   90.00
_cell.angle_gamma   90.00
#
_symmetry.space_group_name_H-M   'P 1'
#
loop_
_entity.id
_entity.type
_entity.pdbx_description
1 polymer ?
#
loop_
_entity_poly.entity_id
_entity_poly.type
_entity_poly.pdbx_seq_one_letter_code
_entity_poly.pdbx_strand_id
1 'polypeptide(L)' 'MAAKTVRGRAARPSYPAETRASAVQEVLNIQDDHPSLWAAVSEVALRVGCAPKTLLEWVQDQISR' A
#
# COMPACT_ATOMS: atom_id res chain seq x y z
N MET A 1 4.74 -18.26 37.09
CA MET A 1 4.19 -16.90 36.83
C MET A 1 4.01 -16.75 35.32
N ALA A 2 2.83 -17.08 34.79
CA ALA A 2 2.55 -16.99 33.35
C ALA A 2 2.10 -15.56 33.01
N ALA A 3 2.87 -14.87 32.18
CA ALA A 3 2.50 -13.54 31.68
C ALA A 3 1.34 -13.69 30.68
N LYS A 4 0.13 -13.33 31.10
CA LYS A 4 -1.02 -13.15 30.21
C LYS A 4 -0.86 -11.83 29.46
N THR A 5 -0.37 -11.89 28.23
CA THR A 5 -0.44 -10.75 27.30
C THR A 5 -1.90 -10.54 26.90
N VAL A 6 -2.52 -9.50 27.45
CA VAL A 6 -3.75 -8.91 26.92
C VAL A 6 -3.46 -8.39 25.51
N ARG A 7 -4.00 -9.05 24.48
CA ARG A 7 -4.13 -8.48 23.13
C ARG A 7 -5.53 -7.89 23.02
N GLY A 8 -5.63 -6.62 23.43
CA GLY A 8 -6.86 -5.85 23.42
C GLY A 8 -6.63 -4.49 22.79
N ARG A 9 -6.46 -4.46 21.46
CA ARG A 9 -6.76 -3.30 20.63
C ARG A 9 -6.93 -3.84 19.23
N ALA A 10 -8.16 -3.88 18.72
CA ALA A 10 -8.37 -3.96 17.29
C ALA A 10 -7.78 -2.67 16.71
N ALA A 11 -6.48 -2.71 16.40
CA ALA A 11 -5.82 -1.68 15.64
C ALA A 11 -6.65 -1.51 14.37
N ARG A 12 -6.92 -0.25 13.96
CA ARG A 12 -7.48 0.03 12.63
C ARG A 12 -6.79 -0.89 11.62
N PRO A 13 -7.50 -1.46 10.63
CA PRO A 13 -6.90 -2.32 9.61
C PRO A 13 -5.87 -1.50 8.83
N SER A 14 -4.67 -1.42 9.40
CA SER A 14 -3.54 -0.70 8.87
C SER A 14 -2.91 -1.70 7.92
N TYR A 15 -2.91 -1.40 6.63
CA TYR A 15 -2.24 -2.23 5.66
C TYR A 15 -0.80 -2.49 6.13
N PRO A 16 -0.31 -3.74 6.07
CA PRO A 16 1.06 -4.07 6.46
C PRO A 16 2.04 -3.14 5.74
N ALA A 17 3.08 -2.67 6.44
CA ALA A 17 4.07 -1.77 5.85
C ALA A 17 4.75 -2.41 4.62
N GLU A 18 4.96 -3.73 4.67
CA GLU A 18 5.47 -4.53 3.56
C GLU A 18 4.56 -4.46 2.33
N THR A 19 3.24 -4.56 2.52
CA THR A 19 2.26 -4.42 1.43
C THR A 19 2.31 -3.03 0.81
N ARG A 20 2.47 -1.97 1.62
CA ARG A 20 2.56 -0.60 1.11
C ARG A 20 3.81 -0.40 0.27
N ALA A 21 4.97 -0.77 0.82
CA ALA A 21 6.24 -0.61 0.15
C ALA A 21 6.31 -1.43 -1.15
N SER A 22 5.85 -2.70 -1.11
CA SER A 22 5.79 -3.56 -2.28
C SER A 22 4.84 -3.00 -3.35
N ALA A 23 3.64 -2.55 -2.97
CA ALA A 23 2.69 -1.99 -3.92
C ALA A 23 3.21 -0.69 -4.57
N VAL A 24 3.87 0.19 -3.80
CA VAL A 24 4.46 1.41 -4.37
C VAL A 24 5.61 1.07 -5.31
N GLN A 25 6.51 0.15 -4.95
CA GLN A 25 7.58 -0.27 -5.84
C GLN A 25 7.05 -0.85 -7.16
N GLU A 26 6.02 -1.69 -7.10
CA GLU A 26 5.40 -2.25 -8.32
C GLU A 26 4.81 -1.14 -9.20
N VAL A 27 4.12 -0.14 -8.61
CA VAL A 27 3.60 1.01 -9.38
C VAL A 27 4.74 1.77 -10.06
N LEU A 28 5.83 2.07 -9.33
CA LEU A 28 6.98 2.79 -9.89
C LEU A 28 7.68 1.97 -10.99
N ASN A 29 7.60 0.64 -10.96
CA ASN A 29 8.16 -0.23 -11.98
C ASN A 29 7.33 -0.23 -13.27
N ILE A 30 5.99 -0.24 -13.17
CA ILE A 30 5.11 -0.31 -14.35
C ILE A 30 4.65 1.06 -14.87
N GLN A 31 4.84 2.14 -14.10
CA GLN A 31 4.33 3.47 -14.47
C GLN A 31 4.85 4.00 -15.82
N ASP A 32 6.02 3.55 -16.27
CA ASP A 32 6.62 3.97 -17.55
C ASP A 32 5.97 3.27 -18.75
N ASP A 33 5.45 2.06 -18.53
CA ASP A 33 4.71 1.25 -19.52
C ASP A 33 3.24 1.68 -19.65
N HIS A 34 2.74 2.53 -18.74
CA HIS A 34 1.37 2.99 -18.73
C HIS A 34 1.25 4.46 -19.18
N PRO A 35 0.13 4.83 -19.84
CA PRO A 35 -0.09 6.21 -20.30
C PRO A 35 -0.28 7.22 -19.16
N SER A 36 -0.42 6.76 -17.92
CA SER A 36 -0.52 7.62 -16.73
C SER A 36 -0.24 6.84 -15.44
N LEU A 37 0.20 7.55 -14.41
CA LEU A 37 0.37 6.99 -13.07
C LEU A 37 -0.93 6.37 -12.52
N TRP A 38 -2.08 6.95 -12.84
CA TRP A 38 -3.38 6.43 -12.40
C TRP A 38 -3.71 5.05 -13.00
N ALA A 39 -3.30 4.81 -14.25
CA ALA A 39 -3.47 3.51 -14.89
C ALA A 39 -2.63 2.43 -14.20
N ALA A 40 -1.34 2.72 -13.95
CA ALA A 40 -0.46 1.83 -13.19
C ALA A 40 -0.97 1.55 -11.77
N VAL A 41 -1.38 2.61 -11.05
CA VAL A 41 -1.94 2.49 -9.69
C VAL A 41 -3.21 1.64 -9.68
N SER A 42 -4.09 1.80 -10.66
CA SER A 42 -5.34 1.04 -10.73
C SER A 42 -5.10 -0.46 -10.94
N GLU A 43 -4.12 -0.82 -11.77
CA GLU A 43 -3.73 -2.21 -11.99
C GLU A 43 -3.16 -2.86 -10.72
N VAL A 44 -2.22 -2.18 -10.05
CA VAL A 44 -1.63 -2.69 -8.81
C VAL A 44 -2.66 -2.73 -7.67
N ALA A 45 -3.54 -1.73 -7.58
CA ALA A 45 -4.60 -1.69 -6.57
C ALA A 45 -5.56 -2.88 -6.70
N LEU A 46 -5.89 -3.30 -7.93
CA LEU A 46 -6.68 -4.51 -8.18
C LEU A 46 -5.93 -5.78 -7.75
N ARG A 47 -4.62 -5.88 -7.96
CA ARG A 47 -3.80 -7.02 -7.51
C ARG A 47 -3.69 -7.09 -5.99
N VAL A 48 -3.57 -5.96 -5.32
CA VAL A 48 -3.43 -5.86 -3.85
C VAL A 48 -4.79 -5.97 -3.15
N GLY A 49 -5.89 -5.65 -3.85
CA GLY A 49 -7.22 -5.55 -3.25
C GLY A 49 -7.39 -4.29 -2.39
N CYS A 50 -6.73 -3.19 -2.77
CA CYS A 50 -6.87 -1.89 -2.11
C CYS A 50 -7.55 -0.86 -3.03
N ALA A 51 -8.00 0.25 -2.45
CA ALA A 51 -8.53 1.34 -3.27
C ALA A 51 -7.37 2.05 -3.99
N PRO A 52 -7.47 2.34 -5.31
CA PRO A 52 -6.42 3.02 -6.06
C PRO A 52 -6.09 4.41 -5.49
N LYS A 53 -7.07 5.08 -4.90
CA LYS A 53 -6.85 6.34 -4.18
C LYS A 53 -5.86 6.19 -3.02
N THR A 54 -5.98 5.12 -2.23
CA THR A 54 -5.08 4.87 -1.10
C THR A 54 -3.66 4.56 -1.57
N LEU A 55 -3.54 3.77 -2.63
CA LEU A 55 -2.23 3.46 -3.20
C LEU A 55 -1.57 4.71 -3.81
N LEU A 56 -2.34 5.58 -4.46
CA LEU A 56 -1.83 6.86 -4.97
C LEU A 56 -1.28 7.76 -3.84
N GLU A 57 -1.95 7.82 -2.69
CA GLU A 57 -1.46 8.58 -1.53
C GLU A 57 -0.11 8.04 -1.04
N TRP A 58 0.09 6.72 -1.02
CA TRP A 58 1.39 6.13 -0.65
C TRP A 58 2.48 6.43 -1.68
N VAL A 59 2.16 6.44 -2.96
CA VAL A 59 3.11 6.78 -4.02
C VAL A 59 3.53 8.25 -3.89
N GLN A 60 2.59 9.16 -3.64
CA GLN A 60 2.92 10.58 -3.40
C GLN A 60 3.75 10.78 -2.13
N ASP A 61 3.42 10.11 -1.04
CA ASP A 61 4.22 10.12 0.18
C ASP A 61 5.65 9.62 -0.06
N GLN A 62 5.82 8.57 -0.89
CA GLN A 62 7.13 8.05 -1.29
C GLN A 62 7.92 9.00 -2.19
N ILE A 63 7.28 9.69 -3.13
CA ILE A 63 7.94 10.69 -4.00
C ILE A 63 8.34 11.94 -3.21
N SER A 64 7.57 12.30 -2.20
CA SER A 64 7.84 13.45 -1.34
C SER A 64 8.88 13.18 -0.24
N ARG A 65 9.35 11.94 -0.10
CA ARG A 65 10.25 11.49 0.96
C ARG A 65 11.70 11.42 0.48
#